data_AF-A0A8C9CPR9-F1
#
_entry.id   AF-A0A8C9CPR9-F1
#
_cell.length_a   1.000
_cell.length_b   1.000
_cell.length_c   1.000
_cell.angle_alpha   90.00
_cell.angle_beta   90.00
_cell.angle_gamma   90.00
#
_symmetry.space_group_name_H-M   'P 1'
#
loop_
_entity.id
_entity.type
_entity.pdbx_description
1 polymer ?
#
loop_
_entity_poly.entity_id
_entity_poly.type
_entity_poly.pdbx_seq_one_letter_code
_entity_poly.pdbx_strand_id
1 'polypeptide(L)'
;MCLLAICMSSLEKYLFRSSAHFFDWIVCFFVIELYELLYILEIKPLLVTSFANIFSLSIGHLFVLFMVSFSVQKLISLIRSHLFIFDFISIALVD
;
A
#
# COMPACT_ATOMS: atom_id res chain seq x y z
N MET A 1 8.79 26.13 12.74
CA MET A 1 7.46 25.48 12.68
C MET A 1 6.89 25.36 11.26
N CYS A 2 6.92 26.41 10.42
CA CYS A 2 6.33 26.37 9.06
C CYS A 2 6.93 25.28 8.13
N LEU A 3 8.25 25.10 8.13
CA LEU A 3 8.95 24.09 7.32
C LEU A 3 8.51 22.64 7.65
N LEU A 4 8.29 22.37 8.94
CA LEU A 4 7.82 21.07 9.42
C LEU A 4 6.40 20.77 8.95
N ALA A 5 5.50 21.76 9.02
CA ALA A 5 4.14 21.62 8.52
C ALA A 5 4.12 21.36 7.00
N ILE A 6 4.96 22.07 6.23
CA ILE A 6 5.11 21.85 4.78
C ILE A 6 5.64 20.43 4.50
N CYS A 7 6.67 19.98 5.23
CA CYS A 7 7.24 18.63 5.08
C CYS A 7 6.21 17.54 5.35
N MET A 8 5.41 17.67 6.41
CA MET A 8 4.34 16.73 6.75
C MET A 8 3.22 16.71 5.70
N SER A 9 2.77 17.88 5.25
CA SER A 9 1.75 17.96 4.20
C SER A 9 2.24 17.34 2.87
N SER A 10 3.51 17.55 2.51
CA SER A 10 4.11 16.99 1.30
C SER A 10 4.24 15.47 1.38
N LEU A 11 4.68 14.96 2.53
CA LEU A 11 4.84 13.53 2.78
C LEU A 11 3.50 12.78 2.74
N GLU A 12 2.47 13.32 3.37
CA GLU A 12 1.13 12.73 3.37
C GLU A 12 0.55 12.68 1.94
N LYS A 13 0.73 13.75 1.17
CA LYS A 13 0.29 13.81 -0.24
C LYS A 13 1.03 12.82 -1.13
N TYR A 14 2.34 12.62 -0.90
CA TYR A 14 3.13 11.63 -1.62
C TYR A 14 2.70 10.20 -1.31
N LEU A 15 2.49 9.89 -0.01
CA LEU A 15 2.00 8.56 0.42
C LEU A 15 0.63 8.26 -0.18
N PHE A 16 -0.28 9.22 -0.17
CA PHE A 16 -1.63 9.03 -0.72
C PHE A 16 -1.59 8.76 -2.23
N ARG A 17 -0.75 9.48 -2.97
CA ARG A 17 -0.58 9.28 -4.41
C ARG A 17 0.07 7.93 -4.74
N SER A 18 1.10 7.54 -3.99
CA SER A 18 1.78 6.26 -4.18
C SER A 18 0.85 5.08 -3.84
N SER A 19 0.09 5.19 -2.75
CA SER A 19 -0.90 4.18 -2.36
C SER A 19 -1.99 4.04 -3.43
N ALA A 20 -2.51 5.14 -3.96
CA ALA A 20 -3.53 5.10 -5.01
C ALA A 20 -3.04 4.40 -6.29
N HIS A 21 -1.82 4.72 -6.76
CA HIS A 21 -1.25 4.07 -7.94
C HIS A 21 -0.98 2.57 -7.71
N PHE A 22 -0.55 2.20 -6.51
CA PHE A 22 -0.34 0.78 -6.17
C PHE A 22 -1.66 0.01 -6.10
N PHE A 23 -2.71 0.61 -5.53
CA PHE A 23 -4.05 0.05 -5.53
C PHE A 23 -4.59 -0.14 -6.94
N ASP A 24 -4.43 0.86 -7.80
CA ASP A 24 -4.89 0.80 -9.19
C ASP A 24 -4.22 -0.35 -9.96
N TRP A 25 -2.90 -0.49 -9.81
CA TRP A 25 -2.14 -1.60 -10.39
C TRP A 25 -2.64 -2.95 -9.88
N ILE A 26 -2.80 -3.11 -8.56
CA ILE A 26 -3.29 -4.36 -7.96
C ILE A 26 -4.66 -4.70 -8.51
N VAL A 27 -5.59 -3.74 -8.51
CA VAL A 27 -6.96 -3.96 -9.01
C VAL A 27 -6.94 -4.38 -10.48
N CYS A 28 -6.13 -3.72 -11.32
CA CYS A 28 -6.01 -4.08 -12.73
C CYS A 28 -5.46 -5.51 -12.92
N PHE A 29 -4.37 -5.85 -12.22
CA PHE A 29 -3.80 -7.20 -12.24
C PHE A 29 -4.85 -8.25 -11.81
N PHE A 30 -5.59 -7.94 -10.75
CA PHE A 30 -6.62 -8.80 -10.20
C PHE A 30 -7.78 -9.04 -11.16
N VAL A 31 -8.21 -8.00 -11.86
CA VAL A 31 -9.28 -8.08 -12.88
C VAL A 31 -8.85 -8.95 -14.06
N ILE A 32 -7.59 -8.84 -14.51
CA ILE A 32 -7.06 -9.68 -15.60
C ILE A 32 -7.02 -11.15 -15.16
N GLU A 33 -6.48 -11.43 -13.99
CA GLU A 33 -6.39 -12.78 -13.45
C GLU A 33 -7.79 -13.40 -13.24
N LEU A 34 -8.75 -12.61 -12.77
CA LEU A 34 -10.17 -13.01 -12.68
C LEU A 34 -10.75 -13.39 -14.03
N TYR A 35 -10.45 -12.63 -15.07
CA TYR A 35 -11.02 -12.86 -16.41
C TYR A 35 -10.49 -14.17 -17.01
N GLU A 36 -9.19 -14.43 -16.89
CA GLU A 36 -8.59 -15.70 -17.31
C GLU A 36 -9.15 -16.87 -16.51
N LEU A 37 -9.31 -16.69 -15.19
CA LEU A 37 -9.88 -17.69 -14.30
C LEU A 37 -11.32 -18.03 -14.68
N LEU A 38 -12.13 -17.02 -14.98
CA LEU A 38 -13.54 -17.18 -15.40
C LEU A 38 -13.64 -17.89 -16.76
N TYR A 39 -12.73 -17.58 -17.69
CA TYR A 39 -12.63 -18.28 -18.97
C TYR A 39 -12.26 -19.77 -18.80
N ILE A 40 -11.30 -20.08 -17.93
CA ILE A 40 -10.91 -21.46 -17.61
C ILE A 40 -12.06 -22.21 -16.94
N LEU A 41 -12.80 -21.53 -16.05
CA LEU A 41 -13.95 -22.06 -15.33
C LEU A 41 -15.07 -22.51 -16.28
N GLU A 42 -15.30 -21.72 -17.33
CA GLU A 42 -16.33 -21.98 -18.34
C GLU A 42 -16.02 -23.25 -19.15
N ILE A 43 -14.73 -23.51 -19.42
CA ILE A 43 -14.28 -24.72 -20.13
C ILE A 43 -14.26 -25.95 -19.21
N LYS A 44 -13.91 -25.78 -17.92
CA LYS A 44 -13.77 -26.87 -16.94
C LYS A 44 -14.39 -26.52 -15.59
N PRO A 45 -15.71 -26.70 -15.43
CA PRO A 45 -16.41 -26.42 -14.17
C PRO A 45 -16.00 -27.37 -13.02
N LEU A 46 -15.34 -28.49 -13.30
CA LEU A 46 -14.95 -29.47 -12.26
C LEU A 46 -13.94 -28.89 -11.24
N LEU A 47 -13.22 -27.82 -11.60
CA LEU A 47 -12.21 -27.20 -10.74
C LEU A 47 -12.73 -25.96 -9.99
N VAL A 48 -14.02 -25.63 -10.12
CA VAL A 48 -14.63 -24.41 -9.53
C VAL A 48 -14.32 -24.24 -8.06
N THR A 49 -14.54 -25.29 -7.26
CA THR A 49 -14.43 -25.20 -5.80
C THR A 49 -12.99 -25.10 -5.31
N SER A 50 -12.03 -25.83 -5.92
CA SER A 50 -10.62 -25.73 -5.51
C SER A 50 -10.03 -24.39 -5.94
N PHE A 51 -10.37 -23.92 -7.14
CA PHE A 51 -9.84 -22.68 -7.68
C PHE A 51 -10.38 -21.46 -6.91
N ALA A 52 -11.68 -21.42 -6.62
CA ALA A 52 -12.28 -20.36 -5.81
C ALA A 52 -11.62 -20.23 -4.44
N ASN A 53 -11.24 -21.37 -3.82
CA ASN A 53 -10.61 -21.38 -2.51
C ASN A 53 -9.16 -20.84 -2.56
N ILE A 54 -8.37 -21.25 -3.56
CA ILE A 54 -7.00 -20.74 -3.78
C ILE A 54 -7.02 -19.25 -4.08
N PHE A 55 -7.95 -18.82 -4.94
CA PHE A 55 -8.11 -17.44 -5.32
C PHE A 55 -8.52 -16.54 -4.14
N SER A 56 -9.50 -16.98 -3.35
CA SER A 56 -9.88 -16.28 -2.11
C SER A 56 -8.72 -16.19 -1.11
N LEU A 57 -7.88 -17.22 -1.03
CA LEU A 57 -6.71 -17.22 -0.18
C LEU A 57 -5.65 -16.21 -0.68
N SER A 58 -5.45 -16.13 -2.00
CA SER A 58 -4.55 -15.16 -2.63
C SER A 58 -4.99 -13.71 -2.33
N ILE A 59 -6.29 -13.40 -2.49
CA ILE A 59 -6.87 -12.10 -2.12
C ILE A 59 -6.58 -11.76 -0.67
N GLY A 60 -6.88 -12.71 0.24
CA GLY A 60 -6.71 -12.51 1.66
C GLY A 60 -5.26 -12.18 2.01
N HIS A 61 -4.30 -12.92 1.45
CA HIS A 61 -2.87 -12.65 1.67
C HIS A 61 -2.43 -11.31 1.09
N LEU A 62 -2.81 -11.00 -0.15
CA LEU A 62 -2.50 -9.71 -0.78
C LEU A 62 -3.07 -8.53 0.03
N PHE A 63 -4.29 -8.66 0.52
CA PHE A 63 -4.92 -7.65 1.35
C PHE A 63 -4.19 -7.45 2.68
N VAL A 64 -3.80 -8.53 3.35
CA VAL A 64 -3.00 -8.45 4.59
C VAL A 64 -1.64 -7.81 4.32
N LEU A 65 -0.93 -8.24 3.27
CA LEU A 65 0.37 -7.66 2.87
C LEU A 65 0.24 -6.17 2.54
N PHE A 66 -0.84 -5.78 1.88
CA PHE A 66 -1.15 -4.38 1.59
C PHE A 66 -1.35 -3.59 2.91
N MET A 67 -2.18 -4.08 3.82
CA MET A 67 -2.45 -3.43 5.10
C MET A 67 -1.19 -3.29 5.96
N VAL A 68 -0.33 -4.31 5.97
CA VAL A 68 0.97 -4.29 6.65
C VAL A 68 1.89 -3.25 6.00
N SER A 69 2.01 -3.25 4.67
CA SER A 69 2.85 -2.30 3.93
C SER A 69 2.42 -0.86 4.15
N PHE A 70 1.12 -0.59 4.14
CA PHE A 70 0.56 0.73 4.43
C PHE A 70 0.86 1.18 5.86
N SER A 71 0.70 0.28 6.83
CA SER A 71 1.01 0.56 8.24
C SER A 71 2.51 0.85 8.43
N VAL A 72 3.38 0.06 7.78
CA VAL A 72 4.83 0.26 7.80
C VAL A 72 5.22 1.57 7.12
N GLN A 73 4.64 1.90 5.95
CA GLN A 73 4.87 3.20 5.29
C GLN A 73 4.49 4.37 6.19
N LYS A 74 3.35 4.28 6.88
CA LYS A 74 2.90 5.31 7.83
C LYS A 74 3.86 5.43 9.02
N LEU A 75 4.33 4.30 9.56
CA LEU A 75 5.33 4.28 10.64
C LEU A 75 6.67 4.92 10.21
N ILE A 76 7.19 4.55 9.04
CA ILE A 76 8.44 5.11 8.50
C ILE A 76 8.30 6.62 8.26
N SER A 77 7.13 7.05 7.76
CA SER A 77 6.83 8.47 7.56
C SER A 77 6.87 9.27 8.87
N LEU A 78 6.38 8.67 9.96
CA LEU A 78 6.38 9.24 11.31
C LEU A 78 7.80 9.29 11.90
N ILE A 79 8.58 8.22 11.79
CA ILE A 79 9.98 8.22 12.26
C ILE A 79 10.77 9.31 11.53
N ARG A 80 10.58 9.44 10.22
CA ARG A 80 11.24 10.48 9.41
C ARG A 80 10.84 11.88 9.85
N SER A 81 9.56 12.11 10.18
CA SER A 81 9.10 13.41 10.67
C SER A 81 9.75 13.78 12.01
N HIS A 82 9.85 12.83 12.94
CA HIS A 82 10.49 13.04 14.23
C HIS A 82 11.98 13.33 14.12
N LEU A 83 12.70 12.62 13.24
CA LEU A 83 14.10 12.91 12.96
C LEU A 83 14.27 14.34 12.41
N PHE A 84 13.40 14.78 11.50
CA PHE A 84 13.40 16.17 11.01
C PHE A 84 13.16 17.20 12.12
N ILE A 85 12.30 16.90 13.09
CA ILE A 85 12.09 17.79 14.26
C ILE A 85 13.36 17.88 15.09
N PHE A 86 13.98 16.74 15.38
CA PHE A 86 15.18 16.68 16.22
C PHE A 86 16.35 17.44 15.59
N ASP A 87 16.55 17.29 14.28
CA ASP A 87 17.58 18.01 13.54
C ASP A 87 17.36 19.53 13.59
N PHE A 88 16.10 19.97 13.46
CA PHE A 88 15.73 21.38 13.58
C PHE A 88 16.01 21.96 14.96
N ILE A 89 15.76 21.18 16.03
CA ILE A 89 16.05 21.57 17.41
C ILE A 89 17.56 21.65 17.64
N SER A 90 18.33 20.68 17.13
CA SER A 90 19.79 20.70 17.23
C SER A 90 20.41 21.93 16.56
N ILE A 91 19.93 22.31 15.36
CA ILE A 91 20.39 23.52 14.67
C ILE A 91 20.08 24.77 15.52
N ALA A 92 18.84 24.90 16.00
CA ALA A 92 18.42 26.06 16.78
C ALA A 92 19.06 26.17 18.18
N LEU A 93 19.66 25.09 18.71
CA LEU A 93 20.39 25.09 19.98
C LEU A 93 21.87 25.44 19.78
N VAL A 94 22.42 25.16 18.60
CA VAL A 94 23.82 25.41 18.24
C VAL A 94 24.06 26.87 17.81
N ASP A 95 23.03 27.52 17.26
CA ASP A 95 22.99 28.96 16.98
C ASP A 95 22.64 29.80 18.24
#